data_AF-A0ABD6E614-F1
#
_entry.id   AF-A0ABD6E614-F1
#
_cell.length_a   1.000
_cell.length_b   1.000
_cell.length_c   1.000
_cell.angle_alpha   90.00
_cell.angle_beta   90.00
_cell.angle_gamma   90.00
#
_symmetry.space_group_name_H-M   'P 1'
#
loop_
_entity.id
_entity.type
_entity.pdbx_description
1 polymer ?
#
loop_
_entity_poly.entity_id
_entity_poly.type
_entity_poly.pdbx_seq_one_letter_code
_entity_poly.pdbx_strand_id
1 'polypeptide(L)'
;MEEKYLYPNPTCPVPLRENFWKELIVPQTTNGEQFASDAYREAEIRARNVETEVDRTLRLNKDAINASLMKQIAPTAVNVTENVYNNLIDLSFDEEELIRQQEEKQKKARDKIIKSALKK
;
A
#
# COMPACT_ATOMS: atom_id res chain seq x y z
N MET A 1 12.87 -8.40 -79.81
CA MET A 1 12.16 -8.86 -78.59
C MET A 1 11.14 -9.89 -79.03
N GLU A 2 11.09 -11.05 -78.40
CA GLU A 2 10.10 -12.08 -78.74
C GLU A 2 8.70 -11.64 -78.26
N GLU A 3 7.68 -11.75 -79.11
CA GLU A 3 6.30 -11.30 -78.83
C GLU A 3 5.66 -11.99 -77.61
N LYS A 4 6.20 -13.13 -77.19
CA LYS A 4 5.77 -13.90 -76.02
C LYS A 4 5.91 -13.16 -74.68
N TYR A 5 6.63 -12.03 -74.64
CA TYR A 5 6.78 -11.18 -73.46
C TYR A 5 5.83 -9.96 -73.44
N LEU A 6 4.99 -9.79 -74.47
CA LEU A 6 4.06 -8.66 -74.59
C LEU A 6 2.69 -8.92 -73.91
N TYR A 7 2.43 -10.15 -73.47
CA TYR A 7 1.16 -10.54 -72.86
C TYR A 7 1.32 -10.84 -71.37
N PRO A 8 0.39 -10.37 -70.51
CA PRO A 8 0.38 -10.72 -69.10
C PRO A 8 0.36 -12.24 -68.92
N ASN A 9 1.26 -12.77 -68.09
CA ASN A 9 1.38 -14.20 -67.84
C ASN A 9 0.07 -14.73 -67.20
N PRO A 10 -0.68 -15.65 -67.85
CA PRO A 10 -1.96 -16.14 -67.35
C PRO A 10 -1.82 -17.03 -66.11
N THR A 11 -0.60 -17.48 -65.79
CA THR A 11 -0.31 -18.29 -64.60
C THR A 11 0.11 -17.45 -63.39
N CYS A 12 0.22 -16.12 -63.54
CA CYS A 12 0.56 -15.25 -62.44
C CYS A 12 -0.66 -15.07 -61.51
N PRO A 13 -0.59 -15.45 -60.23
CA PRO A 13 -1.69 -15.25 -59.31
C PRO A 13 -1.93 -13.74 -59.11
N VAL A 14 -3.18 -13.31 -59.29
CA VAL A 14 -3.58 -11.92 -59.07
C VAL A 14 -3.59 -11.65 -57.57
N PRO A 15 -2.93 -10.57 -57.08
CA PRO A 15 -2.98 -10.21 -55.68
C PRO A 15 -4.42 -10.02 -55.21
N LEU A 16 -4.74 -10.57 -54.04
CA LEU A 16 -6.03 -10.36 -53.42
C LEU A 16 -6.21 -8.88 -53.12
N ARG A 17 -7.45 -8.38 -53.25
CA ARG A 17 -7.79 -7.00 -52.89
C ARG A 17 -7.52 -6.79 -51.40
N GLU A 18 -7.12 -5.60 -50.98
CA GLU A 18 -6.79 -5.29 -49.57
C GLU A 18 -7.92 -5.60 -48.56
N ASN A 19 -9.16 -5.68 -49.04
CA ASN A 19 -10.34 -6.01 -48.26
C ASN A 19 -10.76 -7.50 -48.32
N PHE A 20 -9.96 -8.39 -48.92
CA PHE A 20 -10.35 -9.80 -49.11
C PHE A 20 -10.70 -10.51 -47.79
N TRP A 21 -10.05 -10.09 -46.69
CA TRP A 21 -10.30 -10.63 -45.37
C TRP A 21 -11.73 -10.34 -44.88
N LYS A 22 -12.37 -9.26 -45.35
CA LYS A 22 -13.76 -8.93 -44.98
C LYS A 22 -14.72 -9.98 -45.50
N GLU A 23 -14.50 -10.48 -46.71
CA GLU A 23 -15.30 -11.56 -47.30
C GLU A 23 -15.05 -12.92 -46.62
N LEU A 24 -13.86 -13.12 -46.05
CA LEU A 24 -13.51 -14.35 -45.31
C LEU A 24 -14.06 -14.36 -43.88
N ILE A 25 -14.13 -13.19 -43.24
CA ILE A 25 -14.60 -13.02 -41.85
C ILE A 25 -16.12 -12.89 -41.78
N VAL A 26 -16.78 -12.34 -42.80
CA VAL A 26 -18.24 -12.27 -42.85
C VAL A 26 -18.77 -13.67 -43.17
N PRO A 27 -19.35 -14.39 -42.19
CA PRO A 27 -20.07 -15.61 -42.50
C PRO A 27 -21.25 -15.17 -43.36
N GLN A 28 -21.48 -15.82 -44.51
CA GLN A 28 -22.74 -15.66 -45.23
C GLN A 28 -23.88 -16.24 -44.37
N THR A 29 -24.33 -15.51 -43.38
CA THR A 29 -25.52 -15.84 -42.61
C THR A 29 -26.26 -14.56 -42.29
N THR A 30 -27.49 -14.53 -42.77
CA THR A 30 -28.60 -13.65 -42.41
C THR A 30 -28.92 -13.61 -40.89
N ASN A 31 -28.03 -14.07 -40.00
CA ASN A 31 -28.25 -14.22 -38.56
C ASN A 31 -27.05 -13.74 -37.69
N GLY A 32 -25.97 -13.19 -38.26
CA GLY A 32 -24.70 -12.90 -37.56
C GLY A 32 -24.72 -11.73 -36.55
N GLU A 33 -25.64 -10.78 -36.67
CA GLU A 33 -25.71 -9.61 -35.78
C GLU A 33 -26.21 -9.96 -34.37
N GLN A 34 -27.10 -10.96 -34.26
CA GLN A 34 -27.64 -11.40 -32.97
C GLN A 34 -26.55 -12.05 -32.09
N PHE A 35 -25.75 -12.96 -32.67
CA PHE A 35 -24.68 -13.65 -31.94
C PHE A 35 -23.56 -12.73 -31.45
N ALA A 36 -23.21 -11.69 -32.21
CA ALA A 36 -22.23 -10.70 -31.77
C ALA A 36 -22.79 -9.87 -30.59
N SER A 37 -24.04 -9.41 -30.69
CA SER A 37 -24.68 -8.64 -29.62
C SER A 37 -24.82 -9.43 -28.31
N ASP A 38 -25.16 -10.72 -28.40
CA ASP A 38 -25.24 -11.60 -27.23
C ASP A 38 -23.86 -11.84 -26.60
N ALA A 39 -22.82 -12.04 -27.41
CA ALA A 39 -21.44 -12.18 -26.93
C ALA A 39 -20.93 -10.92 -26.21
N TYR A 40 -21.26 -9.72 -26.72
CA TYR A 40 -20.93 -8.46 -26.05
C TYR A 40 -21.67 -8.32 -24.72
N ARG A 41 -22.96 -8.67 -24.67
CA ARG A 41 -23.76 -8.61 -23.44
C ARG A 41 -23.21 -9.56 -22.38
N GLU A 42 -22.82 -10.77 -22.76
CA GLU A 42 -22.19 -11.72 -21.83
C GLU A 42 -20.82 -11.23 -21.35
N ALA A 43 -20.02 -10.64 -22.23
CA ALA A 43 -18.73 -10.06 -21.85
C ALA A 43 -18.90 -8.91 -20.84
N GLU A 44 -19.92 -8.07 -21.01
CA GLU A 44 -20.24 -6.98 -20.09
C GLU A 44 -20.69 -7.50 -18.72
N ILE A 45 -21.54 -8.54 -18.69
CA ILE A 45 -21.95 -9.20 -17.42
C ILE A 45 -20.73 -9.80 -16.73
N ARG A 46 -19.85 -10.49 -17.46
CA ARG A 46 -18.61 -11.05 -16.90
C ARG A 46 -17.70 -9.95 -16.35
N ALA A 47 -17.53 -8.84 -17.07
CA ALA A 47 -16.73 -7.71 -16.62
C ALA A 47 -17.28 -7.10 -15.32
N ARG A 48 -18.60 -6.88 -15.23
CA ARG A 48 -19.26 -6.39 -14.01
C ARG A 48 -19.09 -7.36 -12.84
N ASN A 49 -19.25 -8.66 -13.07
CA ASN A 49 -19.05 -9.67 -12.02
C ASN A 49 -17.60 -9.67 -11.51
N VAL A 50 -16.62 -9.57 -12.40
CA VAL A 50 -15.21 -9.44 -12.03
C VAL A 50 -14.97 -8.17 -11.21
N GLU A 51 -15.51 -7.03 -11.64
CA GLU A 51 -15.41 -5.77 -10.91
C GLU A 51 -15.96 -5.90 -9.48
N THR A 52 -17.14 -6.52 -9.32
CA THR A 52 -17.72 -6.72 -7.98
C THR A 52 -16.89 -7.63 -7.07
N GLU A 53 -16.26 -8.69 -7.60
CA GLU A 53 -15.40 -9.58 -6.82
C GLU A 53 -14.05 -8.94 -6.48
N VAL A 54 -13.51 -8.11 -7.38
CA VAL A 54 -12.31 -7.30 -7.10
C VAL A 54 -12.60 -6.31 -5.97
N ASP A 55 -13.71 -5.58 -6.03
CA ASP A 55 -14.12 -4.64 -4.99
C ASP A 55 -14.34 -5.33 -3.64
N ARG A 56 -14.99 -6.49 -3.66
CA ARG A 56 -15.18 -7.32 -2.47
C ARG A 56 -13.84 -7.71 -1.85
N THR A 57 -12.91 -8.20 -2.68
CA THR A 57 -11.58 -8.61 -2.25
C THR A 57 -10.77 -7.45 -1.69
N LEU A 58 -10.84 -6.27 -2.32
CA LEU A 58 -10.19 -5.05 -1.83
C LEU A 58 -10.70 -4.65 -0.45
N ARG A 59 -12.01 -4.71 -0.21
CA ARG A 59 -12.60 -4.42 1.11
C ARG A 59 -12.12 -5.42 2.16
N LEU A 60 -12.18 -6.72 1.86
CA LEU A 60 -11.71 -7.77 2.78
C LEU A 60 -10.22 -7.62 3.12
N ASN A 61 -9.39 -7.30 2.13
CA ASN A 61 -7.96 -7.06 2.34
C ASN A 61 -7.71 -5.83 3.22
N LYS A 62 -8.46 -4.74 3.00
CA LYS A 62 -8.36 -3.53 3.83
C LYS A 62 -8.70 -3.82 5.29
N ASP A 63 -9.76 -4.58 5.53
CA ASP A 63 -10.20 -4.94 6.87
C ASP A 63 -9.17 -5.86 7.56
N ALA A 64 -8.61 -6.83 6.83
CA ALA A 64 -7.55 -7.70 7.34
C ALA A 64 -6.27 -6.92 7.69
N ILE A 65 -5.85 -5.99 6.82
CA ILE A 65 -4.70 -5.12 7.06
C ILE A 65 -4.94 -4.27 8.32
N ASN A 66 -6.10 -3.61 8.40
CA ASN A 66 -6.45 -2.79 9.55
C ASN A 66 -6.49 -3.60 10.85
N ALA A 67 -7.06 -4.80 10.85
CA ALA A 67 -7.07 -5.67 12.02
C ALA A 67 -5.64 -6.07 12.45
N SER A 68 -4.78 -6.40 11.48
CA SER A 68 -3.37 -6.74 11.76
C SER A 68 -2.59 -5.54 12.32
N LEU A 69 -2.81 -4.36 11.75
CA LEU A 69 -2.17 -3.11 12.16
C LEU A 69 -2.62 -2.73 13.57
N MET A 70 -3.92 -2.79 13.85
CA MET A 70 -4.46 -2.53 15.19
C MET A 70 -3.91 -3.50 16.22
N LYS A 71 -3.71 -4.78 15.87
CA LYS A 71 -3.07 -5.75 16.78
C LYS A 71 -1.62 -5.39 17.11
N GLN A 72 -0.89 -4.77 16.18
CA GLN A 72 0.48 -4.29 16.44
C GLN A 72 0.50 -2.97 17.19
N ILE A 73 -0.41 -2.04 16.88
CA ILE A 73 -0.49 -0.72 17.53
C ILE A 73 -1.07 -0.83 18.94
N ALA A 74 -2.04 -1.69 19.20
CA ALA A 74 -2.73 -1.76 20.48
C ALA A 74 -1.79 -2.00 21.67
N PRO A 75 -0.82 -2.93 21.63
CA PRO A 75 0.19 -3.07 22.69
C PRO A 75 1.04 -1.80 22.86
N THR A 76 1.41 -1.15 21.76
CA THR A 76 2.20 0.10 21.81
C THR A 76 1.39 1.26 22.38
N ALA A 77 0.13 1.42 22.00
CA ALA A 77 -0.77 2.47 22.49
C ALA A 77 -1.17 2.26 23.95
N VAL A 78 -1.36 1.01 24.39
CA VAL A 78 -1.58 0.67 25.80
C VAL A 78 -0.30 0.89 26.62
N ASN A 79 0.88 0.66 26.04
CA ASN A 79 2.14 0.95 26.73
C ASN A 79 2.53 2.44 26.74
N VAL A 80 1.88 3.31 25.96
CA VAL A 80 2.14 4.76 26.04
C VAL A 80 1.73 5.32 27.42
N THR A 81 0.64 4.81 28.02
CA THR A 81 0.27 5.26 29.38
C THR A 81 1.31 4.80 30.41
N GLU A 82 1.77 3.55 30.36
CA GLU A 82 2.83 3.04 31.24
C GLU A 82 4.15 3.80 31.06
N ASN A 83 4.52 4.11 29.80
CA ASN A 83 5.74 4.87 29.50
C ASN A 83 5.64 6.35 29.96
N VAL A 84 4.46 6.95 29.90
CA VAL A 84 4.20 8.31 30.43
C VAL A 84 4.23 8.30 31.97
N TYR A 85 3.69 7.28 32.62
CA TYR A 85 3.73 7.17 34.09
C TYR A 85 5.13 6.88 34.63
N ASN A 86 5.92 6.03 33.95
CA ASN A 86 7.31 5.77 34.34
C ASN A 86 8.16 7.05 34.29
N ASN A 87 7.99 7.88 33.26
CA ASN A 87 8.67 9.18 33.17
C ASN A 87 8.19 10.19 34.22
N LEU A 88 6.94 10.09 34.70
CA LEU A 88 6.43 10.92 35.80
C LEU A 88 7.07 10.55 37.14
N ILE A 89 7.37 9.26 37.36
CA ILE A 89 8.00 8.79 38.60
C ILE A 89 9.43 9.34 38.72
N ASP A 90 10.21 9.32 37.63
CA ASP A 90 11.57 9.85 37.63
C ASP A 90 11.60 11.37 37.92
N LEU A 91 10.61 12.13 37.44
CA LEU A 91 10.47 13.57 37.75
C LEU A 91 10.05 13.85 39.20
N SER A 92 9.41 12.90 39.88
CA SER A 92 8.93 13.07 41.25
C SER A 92 9.98 12.75 42.32
N PHE A 93 11.06 12.05 41.97
CA PHE A 93 12.13 11.67 42.91
C PHE A 93 13.27 12.70 43.02
N ASP A 94 13.26 13.76 42.21
CA ASP A 94 14.30 14.81 42.25
C ASP A 94 14.22 15.71 43.50
N GLU A 95 13.08 15.77 44.20
CA GLU A 95 12.92 16.66 45.37
C GLU A 95 13.72 16.16 46.59
N GLU A 96 13.71 14.85 46.86
CA GLU A 96 14.44 14.26 47.99
C GLU A 96 15.96 14.34 47.79
N GLU A 97 16.42 14.17 46.55
CA GLU A 97 17.83 14.34 46.18
C GLU A 97 18.29 15.79 46.34
N LEU A 98 17.45 16.76 45.96
CA LEU A 98 17.72 18.20 46.15
C LEU A 98 17.83 18.58 47.63
N ILE A 99 16.94 18.06 48.46
CA ILE A 99 16.96 18.26 49.92
C ILE A 99 18.25 17.66 50.49
N ARG A 100 18.60 16.42 50.12
CA ARG A 100 19.82 15.75 50.58
C ARG A 100 21.09 16.53 50.23
N GLN A 101 21.18 17.05 49.00
CA GLN A 101 22.32 17.88 48.59
C GLN A 101 22.42 19.20 49.38
N GLN A 102 21.29 19.83 49.67
CA GLN A 102 21.26 21.07 50.43
C GLN A 102 21.63 20.85 51.90
N GLU A 103 21.15 19.77 52.52
CA GLU A 103 21.54 19.36 53.86
C GLU A 103 23.03 19.05 53.96
N GLU A 104 23.58 18.35 52.96
CA GLU A 104 25.01 18.03 52.92
C GLU A 104 25.88 19.29 52.80
N LYS A 105 25.46 20.27 51.99
CA LYS A 105 26.11 21.59 51.91
C LYS A 105 26.08 22.32 53.25
N GLN A 106 24.93 22.34 53.93
CA GLN A 106 24.81 22.98 55.25
C GLN A 106 25.68 22.28 56.31
N LYS A 107 25.72 20.94 56.29
CA LYS A 107 26.57 20.15 57.19
C LYS A 107 28.05 20.47 56.98
N LYS A 108 28.51 20.48 55.72
CA LYS A 108 29.90 20.87 55.37
C LYS A 108 30.25 22.29 55.83
N ALA A 109 29.32 23.24 55.71
CA ALA A 109 29.52 24.61 56.17
C ALA A 109 29.65 24.68 57.71
N ARG A 110 28.77 23.99 58.45
CA ARG A 110 28.84 23.89 59.92
C ARG A 110 30.14 23.24 60.38
N ASP A 111 30.53 22.13 59.78
CA ASP A 111 31.77 21.41 60.11
C ASP A 111 33.01 22.28 59.86
N LYS A 112 33.00 23.11 58.80
CA LYS A 112 34.09 24.05 58.51
C LYS A 112 34.20 25.13 59.59
N ILE A 113 33.07 25.67 60.05
CA ILE A 113 33.03 26.65 61.14
C ILE A 113 33.54 26.03 62.44
N ILE A 114 33.04 24.86 62.81
CA ILE A 114 33.46 24.14 64.03
C ILE A 114 34.96 23.82 63.99
N LYS A 115 35.45 23.26 62.88
CA LYS A 115 36.90 22.99 62.70
C LYS A 115 37.75 24.24 62.77
N SER A 116 37.25 25.39 62.29
CA SER A 116 37.96 26.67 62.38
C SER A 116 37.98 27.24 63.80
N ALA A 117 36.90 27.03 64.57
CA ALA A 117 36.78 27.48 65.96
C ALA A 117 37.63 26.63 66.91
N LEU A 118 37.75 25.32 66.67
CA LEU A 118 38.57 24.39 67.44
C LEU A 118 40.08 24.48 67.15
N LYS A 119 40.49 25.24 66.13
CA LYS A 119 41.90 25.40 65.72
C LYS A 119 42.57 26.65 66.33
N LYS A 120 41.91 27.31 67.28
CA LYS A 120 42.43 28.38 68.14
C LYS A 120 42.61 27.84 69.55
#